data_AF-A0A382H166-F1
#
_entry.id   AF-A0A382H166-F1
#
_cell.length_a   1.000
_cell.length_b   1.000
_cell.length_c   1.000
_cell.angle_alpha   90.00
_cell.angle_beta   90.00
_cell.angle_gamma   90.00
#
_symmetry.space_group_name_H-M   'P 1'
#
loop_
_entity.id
_entity.type
_entity.pdbx_description
1 polymer ?
#
loop_
_entity_poly.entity_id
_entity_poly.type
_entity_poly.pdbx_seq_one_letter_code
_entity_poly.pdbx_strand_id
1 'polypeptide(L)'
;MENIENEFIITFEKYAQMLILYLESMSQEEWTILGIVLLVSFVIIFIAGMTNRVVIFNDGWDLFWTGLIFVIPILFIIVGSLLQENKSITEKELIYVLLGGGILSLLCILKVIFSSIKHNGLILGLFIGFFKILSAVIVAILSIGLIGRIFDSENATFSQRMFALLFFGILLFVIGKLINGIEVRERRAIASA
;
A
#
# COMPACT_ATOMS: atom_id res chain seq x y z
N MET A 1 29.51 -20.22 6.65
CA MET A 1 28.66 -19.29 5.88
C MET A 1 27.45 -20.01 5.31
N GLU A 2 27.62 -21.13 4.60
CA GLU A 2 26.52 -21.95 4.05
C GLU A 2 25.46 -22.39 5.08
N ASN A 3 25.87 -22.75 6.31
CA ASN A 3 24.94 -23.16 7.36
C ASN A 3 24.04 -22.00 7.84
N ILE A 4 24.56 -20.78 7.92
CA ILE A 4 23.82 -19.58 8.36
C ILE A 4 22.83 -19.15 7.26
N GLU A 5 23.25 -19.26 6.00
CA GLU A 5 22.45 -18.94 4.83
C GLU A 5 21.23 -19.88 4.71
N ASN A 6 21.45 -21.19 4.90
CA ASN A 6 20.37 -22.18 4.90
C ASN A 6 19.42 -22.00 6.09
N GLU A 7 19.94 -21.69 7.28
CA GLU A 7 19.11 -21.43 8.46
C GLU A 7 18.20 -20.19 8.27
N PHE A 8 18.73 -19.13 7.65
CA PHE A 8 17.96 -17.94 7.32
C PHE A 8 16.84 -18.24 6.33
N ILE A 9 17.14 -18.98 5.25
CA ILE A 9 16.16 -19.40 4.24
C ILE A 9 15.01 -20.19 4.86
N ILE A 10 15.33 -21.25 5.62
CA ILE A 10 14.33 -22.11 6.28
C ILE A 10 13.46 -21.28 7.23
N THR A 11 14.08 -20.34 7.96
CA THR A 11 13.36 -19.47 8.88
C THR A 11 12.40 -18.54 8.14
N PHE A 12 12.84 -17.92 7.04
CA PHE A 12 12.01 -17.05 6.22
C PHE A 12 10.81 -17.80 5.63
N GLU A 13 11.03 -18.97 5.03
CA GLU A 13 9.96 -19.81 4.48
C GLU A 13 8.95 -20.20 5.55
N LYS A 14 9.42 -20.59 6.74
CA LYS A 14 8.55 -20.93 7.87
C LYS A 14 7.66 -19.76 8.27
N TYR A 15 8.19 -18.55 8.39
CA TYR A 15 7.39 -17.37 8.74
C TYR A 15 6.42 -16.98 7.62
N ALA A 16 6.83 -17.07 6.36
CA ALA A 16 5.96 -16.82 5.21
C ALA A 16 4.78 -17.81 5.18
N GLN A 17 5.04 -19.11 5.37
CA GLN A 17 4.01 -20.14 5.44
C GLN A 17 3.09 -19.94 6.65
N MET A 18 3.63 -19.61 7.83
CA MET A 18 2.80 -19.30 9.00
C MET A 18 1.89 -18.10 8.74
N LEU A 19 2.37 -17.06 8.06
CA LEU A 19 1.54 -15.90 7.71
C LEU A 19 0.42 -16.29 6.75
N ILE A 20 0.73 -17.05 5.69
CA ILE A 20 -0.27 -17.52 4.72
C ILE A 20 -1.32 -18.38 5.42
N LEU A 21 -0.90 -19.38 6.19
CA LEU A 21 -1.79 -20.25 6.96
C LEU A 21 -2.64 -19.47 7.96
N TYR A 22 -2.07 -18.44 8.61
CA TYR A 22 -2.82 -17.57 9.50
C TYR A 22 -3.93 -16.83 8.73
N LEU A 23 -3.59 -16.18 7.61
CA LEU A 23 -4.56 -15.46 6.78
C LEU A 23 -5.65 -16.39 6.22
N GLU A 24 -5.29 -17.59 5.76
CA GLU A 24 -6.24 -18.59 5.26
C GLU A 24 -7.15 -19.16 6.36
N SER A 25 -6.64 -19.24 7.59
CA SER A 25 -7.40 -19.73 8.76
C SER A 25 -8.22 -18.65 9.48
N MET A 26 -8.09 -17.39 9.10
CA MET A 26 -8.88 -16.30 9.68
C MET A 26 -10.38 -16.54 9.47
N SER A 27 -11.13 -16.44 10.56
CA SER A 27 -12.58 -16.49 10.57
C SER A 27 -13.21 -15.29 9.84
N GLN A 28 -14.47 -15.42 9.45
CA GLN A 28 -15.22 -14.32 8.82
C GLN A 28 -15.31 -13.07 9.72
N GLU A 29 -15.36 -13.26 11.03
CA GLU A 29 -15.36 -12.16 12.01
C GLU A 29 -14.03 -11.41 11.98
N GLU A 30 -12.89 -12.11 11.96
CA GLU A 30 -11.57 -11.49 11.90
C GLU A 30 -11.34 -10.72 10.58
N TRP A 31 -11.77 -11.29 9.45
CA TRP A 31 -11.76 -10.58 8.17
C TRP A 31 -12.60 -9.31 8.20
N THR A 32 -13.77 -9.38 8.85
CA THR A 32 -14.65 -8.22 9.04
C THR A 32 -13.98 -7.15 9.90
N ILE A 33 -13.35 -7.53 11.01
CA ILE A 33 -12.62 -6.62 11.90
C ILE A 33 -11.47 -5.95 11.15
N LEU A 34 -10.67 -6.71 10.39
CA LEU A 34 -9.59 -6.17 9.57
C LEU A 34 -10.11 -5.15 8.56
N GLY A 35 -11.20 -5.47 7.85
CA GLY A 35 -11.86 -4.56 6.92
C GLY A 35 -12.31 -3.26 7.59
N ILE A 36 -12.91 -3.35 8.79
CA ILE A 36 -13.33 -2.19 9.58
C ILE A 36 -12.11 -1.34 9.99
N VAL A 37 -11.03 -1.96 10.46
CA VAL A 37 -9.80 -1.24 10.86
C VAL A 37 -9.22 -0.47 9.67
N LEU A 38 -9.13 -1.09 8.49
CA LEU A 38 -8.64 -0.43 7.29
C LEU A 38 -9.56 0.72 6.84
N LEU A 39 -10.88 0.51 6.87
CA LEU A 39 -11.86 1.53 6.51
C LEU A 39 -11.83 2.73 7.47
N VAL A 40 -11.83 2.47 8.77
CA VAL A 40 -11.74 3.53 9.79
C VAL A 40 -10.42 4.29 9.65
N SER A 41 -9.32 3.59 9.37
CA SER A 41 -8.03 4.23 9.12
C SER A 41 -8.08 5.19 7.93
N PHE A 42 -8.69 4.75 6.83
CA PHE A 42 -8.91 5.60 5.66
C PHE A 42 -9.78 6.81 5.96
N VAL A 43 -10.90 6.63 6.67
CA VAL A 43 -11.80 7.74 7.05
C VAL A 43 -11.08 8.76 7.93
N ILE A 44 -10.24 8.31 8.88
CA ILE A 44 -9.45 9.20 9.74
C ILE A 44 -8.51 10.07 8.89
N ILE A 45 -7.74 9.49 7.96
CA ILE A 45 -6.83 10.29 7.13
C ILE A 45 -7.59 11.19 6.16
N PHE A 46 -8.74 10.76 5.68
CA PHE A 46 -9.55 11.52 4.75
C PHE A 46 -10.09 12.78 5.41
N ILE A 47 -10.69 12.66 6.60
CA ILE A 47 -11.14 13.80 7.39
C ILE A 47 -9.94 14.69 7.73
N ALA A 48 -8.82 14.12 8.20
CA ALA A 48 -7.62 14.89 8.53
C ALA A 48 -7.09 15.69 7.31
N GLY A 49 -7.05 15.05 6.15
CA GLY A 49 -6.67 15.66 4.87
C GLY A 49 -7.59 16.80 4.46
N MET A 50 -8.91 16.59 4.53
CA MET A 50 -9.91 17.62 4.24
C MET A 50 -9.77 18.88 5.10
N THR A 51 -9.29 18.73 6.35
CA THR A 51 -9.10 19.91 7.21
C THR A 51 -7.91 20.77 6.83
N ASN A 52 -7.01 20.32 5.96
CA ASN A 52 -5.74 20.97 5.62
C ASN A 52 -4.95 21.42 6.87
N ARG A 53 -5.03 20.66 7.98
CA ARG A 53 -4.23 20.89 9.20
C ARG A 53 -2.90 20.14 9.12
N VAL A 54 -2.94 18.97 8.50
CA VAL A 54 -1.85 18.01 8.41
C VAL A 54 -1.60 17.67 6.95
N VAL A 55 -0.33 17.46 6.59
CA VAL A 55 0.06 17.04 5.26
C VAL A 55 -0.14 15.53 5.17
N ILE A 56 -1.12 15.10 4.38
CA ILE A 56 -1.35 13.68 4.08
C ILE A 56 -0.44 13.26 2.94
N PHE A 57 -0.53 13.80 1.74
CA PHE A 57 0.51 13.62 0.73
C PHE A 57 1.08 14.97 0.35
N ASN A 58 2.41 15.10 0.43
CA ASN A 58 3.06 16.37 0.07
C ASN A 58 2.87 16.71 -1.41
N ASP A 59 2.92 15.70 -2.26
CA ASP A 59 2.80 15.77 -3.72
C ASP A 59 2.44 14.37 -4.27
N GLY A 60 2.31 14.25 -5.58
CA GLY A 60 2.05 12.97 -6.25
C GLY A 60 3.21 11.97 -6.12
N TRP A 61 4.44 12.42 -5.86
CA TRP A 61 5.57 11.51 -5.61
C TRP A 61 5.43 10.82 -4.27
N ASP A 62 4.99 11.52 -3.22
CA ASP A 62 4.71 10.93 -1.90
C ASP A 62 3.66 9.80 -1.99
N LEU A 63 2.61 10.01 -2.79
CA LEU A 63 1.62 8.98 -3.10
C LEU A 63 2.23 7.81 -3.87
N PHE A 64 3.05 8.09 -4.89
CA PHE A 64 3.73 7.05 -5.68
C PHE A 64 4.60 6.15 -4.80
N TRP A 65 5.41 6.73 -3.91
CA TRP A 65 6.23 5.95 -2.96
C TRP A 65 5.38 5.09 -2.03
N THR A 66 4.20 5.57 -1.63
CA THR A 66 3.26 4.79 -0.81
C THR A 66 2.67 3.62 -1.60
N GLY A 67 2.31 3.82 -2.87
CA GLY A 67 1.85 2.74 -3.74
C GLY A 67 2.91 1.66 -4.00
N LEU A 68 4.18 2.07 -4.16
CA LEU A 68 5.30 1.16 -4.39
C LEU A 68 5.52 0.14 -3.28
N ILE A 69 5.09 0.44 -2.04
CA ILE A 69 5.15 -0.51 -0.91
C ILE A 69 4.48 -1.85 -1.29
N PHE A 70 3.38 -1.79 -2.03
CA PHE A 70 2.59 -2.97 -2.42
C PHE A 70 2.94 -3.46 -3.83
N VAL A 71 3.26 -2.55 -4.75
CA VAL A 71 3.57 -2.91 -6.15
C VAL A 71 4.90 -3.65 -6.25
N ILE A 72 5.93 -3.25 -5.50
CA ILE A 72 7.26 -3.86 -5.58
C ILE A 72 7.23 -5.35 -5.22
N PRO A 73 6.68 -5.79 -4.07
CA PRO A 73 6.60 -7.22 -3.75
C PRO A 73 5.89 -8.04 -4.84
N ILE A 74 4.78 -7.54 -5.38
CA ILE A 74 4.03 -8.21 -6.45
C ILE A 74 4.89 -8.37 -7.71
N LEU A 75 5.57 -7.30 -8.14
CA LEU A 75 6.46 -7.36 -9.30
C LEU A 75 7.60 -8.37 -9.11
N PHE A 76 8.20 -8.41 -7.91
CA PHE A 76 9.27 -9.37 -7.61
C PHE A 76 8.78 -10.82 -7.56
N ILE A 77 7.55 -11.06 -7.08
CA ILE A 77 6.92 -12.39 -7.16
C ILE A 77 6.73 -12.80 -8.62
N ILE A 78 6.19 -11.92 -9.46
CA ILE A 78 5.95 -12.20 -10.89
C ILE A 78 7.28 -12.47 -11.61
N VAL A 79 8.26 -11.58 -11.46
CA VAL A 79 9.58 -11.73 -12.11
C VAL A 79 10.29 -12.99 -11.60
N GLY A 80 10.28 -13.24 -10.29
CA GLY A 80 10.87 -14.43 -9.70
C GLY A 80 10.23 -15.71 -10.24
N SER A 81 8.90 -15.77 -10.31
CA SER A 81 8.16 -16.91 -10.85
C SER A 81 8.49 -17.17 -12.32
N LEU A 82 8.56 -16.13 -13.15
CA LEU A 82 8.92 -16.26 -14.57
C LEU A 82 10.37 -16.74 -14.76
N LEU A 83 11.30 -16.26 -13.94
CA LEU A 83 12.70 -16.70 -13.99
C LEU A 83 12.85 -18.16 -13.56
N GLN A 84 12.10 -18.60 -12.54
CA GLN A 84 12.10 -19.97 -12.06
C GLN A 84 11.48 -20.92 -13.10
N GLU A 85 10.35 -20.53 -13.70
CA GLU A 85 9.68 -21.32 -14.75
C GLU A 85 10.59 -21.54 -15.97
N ASN A 86 11.35 -20.51 -16.36
CA ASN A 86 12.34 -20.59 -17.42
C ASN A 86 13.66 -21.28 -17.02
N LYS A 87 13.73 -21.88 -15.81
CA LYS A 87 14.93 -22.52 -15.24
C LYS A 87 16.18 -21.61 -15.26
N SER A 88 15.97 -20.30 -15.26
CA SER A 88 17.04 -19.29 -15.29
C SER A 88 17.64 -19.05 -13.91
N ILE A 89 16.89 -19.38 -12.87
CA ILE A 89 17.31 -19.32 -11.46
C ILE A 89 16.89 -20.59 -10.73
N THR A 90 17.63 -20.94 -9.70
CA THR A 90 17.33 -22.00 -8.73
C THR A 90 16.33 -21.52 -7.67
N GLU A 91 15.78 -22.45 -6.88
CA GLU A 91 14.90 -22.12 -5.74
C GLU A 91 15.60 -21.19 -4.74
N LYS A 92 16.90 -21.42 -4.50
CA LYS A 92 17.72 -20.57 -3.62
C LYS A 92 17.83 -19.14 -4.15
N GLU A 93 18.04 -18.99 -5.46
CA GLU A 93 18.14 -17.68 -6.12
C GLU A 93 16.79 -16.95 -6.17
N LEU A 94 15.67 -17.67 -6.26
CA LEU A 94 14.33 -17.10 -6.13
C LEU A 94 14.14 -16.39 -4.79
N ILE A 95 14.62 -16.98 -3.70
CA ILE A 95 14.54 -16.36 -2.37
C ILE A 95 15.31 -15.04 -2.36
N TYR A 96 16.48 -14.97 -2.99
CA TYR A 96 17.23 -13.71 -3.12
C TYR A 96 16.49 -12.64 -3.90
N VAL A 97 15.81 -13.02 -4.98
CA VAL A 97 14.94 -12.10 -5.72
C VAL A 97 13.84 -11.57 -4.79
N LEU A 98 13.11 -12.44 -4.11
CA LEU A 98 12.02 -12.05 -3.21
C LEU A 98 12.50 -11.15 -2.04
N LEU A 99 13.66 -11.46 -1.46
CA LEU A 99 14.29 -10.62 -0.44
C LEU A 99 14.64 -9.23 -0.97
N GLY A 100 15.13 -9.14 -2.22
CA GLY A 100 15.34 -7.86 -2.89
C GLY A 100 14.07 -7.02 -2.97
N GLY A 101 12.94 -7.65 -3.32
CA GLY A 101 11.62 -7.00 -3.31
C GLY A 101 11.20 -6.54 -1.91
N GLY A 102 11.44 -7.37 -0.89
CA GLY A 102 11.17 -7.03 0.51
C GLY A 102 12.00 -5.84 1.00
N ILE A 103 13.30 -5.80 0.69
CA ILE A 103 14.20 -4.69 1.06
C ILE A 103 13.76 -3.40 0.38
N LEU A 104 13.45 -3.43 -0.91
CA LEU A 104 12.99 -2.25 -1.64
C LEU A 104 11.64 -1.73 -1.12
N SER A 105 10.71 -2.64 -0.77
CA SER A 105 9.46 -2.26 -0.12
C SER A 105 9.70 -1.62 1.26
N LEU A 106 10.62 -2.17 2.07
CA LEU A 106 11.02 -1.58 3.34
C LEU A 106 11.60 -0.18 3.18
N LEU A 107 12.44 0.05 2.17
CA LEU A 107 12.96 1.39 1.86
C LEU A 107 11.83 2.37 1.48
N CYS A 108 10.81 1.91 0.76
CA CYS A 108 9.62 2.72 0.47
C CYS A 108 8.85 3.07 1.74
N ILE A 109 8.64 2.11 2.64
CA ILE A 109 8.01 2.33 3.96
C ILE A 109 8.79 3.41 4.73
N LEU A 110 10.11 3.27 4.85
CA LEU A 110 10.95 4.24 5.55
C LEU A 110 10.85 5.64 4.93
N LYS A 111 10.85 5.72 3.60
CA LYS A 111 10.70 6.99 2.89
C LYS A 111 9.35 7.65 3.15
N VAL A 112 8.25 6.89 3.18
CA VAL A 112 6.91 7.40 3.50
C VAL A 112 6.84 7.90 4.94
N ILE A 113 7.42 7.16 5.89
CA ILE A 113 7.46 7.59 7.30
C ILE A 113 8.30 8.86 7.46
N PHE A 114 9.50 8.93 6.89
CA PHE A 114 10.35 10.12 6.99
C PHE A 114 9.77 11.34 6.28
N SER A 115 9.13 11.15 5.12
CA SER A 115 8.35 12.20 4.44
C SER A 115 7.26 12.75 5.37
N SER A 116 6.51 11.86 6.03
CA SER A 116 5.44 12.24 6.95
C SER A 116 5.96 13.02 8.17
N ILE A 117 7.09 12.59 8.75
CA ILE A 117 7.79 13.29 9.84
C ILE A 117 8.27 14.67 9.40
N LYS A 118 8.89 14.77 8.23
CA LYS A 118 9.41 16.04 7.69
C LYS A 118 8.31 17.11 7.58
N HIS A 119 7.09 16.73 7.23
CA HIS A 119 6.01 17.69 6.96
C HIS A 119 5.06 17.96 8.14
N ASN A 120 5.02 17.07 9.13
CA ASN A 120 4.09 17.14 10.25
C ASN A 120 4.76 17.18 11.64
N GLY A 121 6.08 17.03 11.72
CA GLY A 121 6.80 16.82 12.98
C GLY A 121 6.80 15.35 13.40
N LEU A 122 7.59 15.00 14.44
CA LEU A 122 7.86 13.60 14.80
C LEU A 122 6.60 12.81 15.16
N ILE A 123 5.86 13.24 16.18
CA ILE A 123 4.72 12.47 16.71
C ILE A 123 3.61 12.36 15.67
N LEU A 124 3.17 13.50 15.13
CA LEU A 124 2.09 13.55 14.15
C LEU A 124 2.51 12.91 12.83
N GLY A 125 3.78 13.04 12.42
CA GLY A 125 4.29 12.41 11.22
C GLY A 125 4.35 10.89 11.30
N LEU A 126 4.71 10.32 12.45
CA LEU A 126 4.64 8.87 12.67
C LEU A 126 3.18 8.37 12.56
N PHE A 127 2.25 9.08 13.22
CA PHE A 127 0.83 8.78 13.14
C PHE A 127 0.32 8.82 11.69
N ILE A 128 0.55 9.94 10.99
CA ILE A 128 0.10 10.11 9.60
C ILE A 128 0.77 9.07 8.69
N GLY A 129 2.06 8.82 8.83
CA GLY A 129 2.78 7.84 8.02
C GLY A 129 2.21 6.42 8.17
N PHE A 130 1.92 5.98 9.40
CA PHE A 130 1.29 4.69 9.66
C PHE A 130 -0.09 4.58 9.00
N PHE A 131 -0.95 5.60 9.20
CA PHE A 131 -2.29 5.58 8.63
C PHE A 131 -2.30 5.72 7.10
N LYS A 132 -1.32 6.41 6.48
CA LYS A 132 -1.16 6.41 5.02
C LYS A 132 -0.96 4.99 4.48
N ILE A 133 -0.09 4.20 5.13
CA ILE A 133 0.22 2.84 4.70
C ILE A 133 -1.02 1.94 4.82
N LEU A 134 -1.73 1.99 5.96
CA LEU A 134 -2.99 1.24 6.13
C LEU A 134 -4.04 1.64 5.09
N SER A 135 -4.21 2.94 4.89
CA SER A 135 -5.20 3.48 3.93
C SER A 135 -4.86 3.13 2.48
N ALA A 136 -3.57 3.00 2.15
CA ALA A 136 -3.14 2.59 0.83
C ALA A 136 -3.52 1.14 0.51
N VAL A 137 -3.63 0.25 1.52
CA VAL A 137 -4.14 -1.12 1.32
C VAL A 137 -5.57 -1.10 0.80
N ILE A 138 -6.47 -0.36 1.46
CA ILE A 138 -7.88 -0.30 1.03
C ILE A 138 -8.03 0.40 -0.33
N VAL A 139 -7.26 1.47 -0.58
CA VAL A 139 -7.25 2.14 -1.89
C VAL A 139 -6.78 1.19 -2.98
N ALA A 140 -5.75 0.37 -2.73
CA ALA A 140 -5.25 -0.61 -3.70
C ALA A 140 -6.31 -1.69 -4.00
N ILE A 141 -6.91 -2.29 -2.96
CA ILE A 141 -7.96 -3.31 -3.11
C ILE A 141 -9.15 -2.75 -3.90
N LEU A 142 -9.64 -1.55 -3.53
CA LEU A 142 -10.74 -0.89 -4.24
C LEU A 142 -10.37 -0.58 -5.69
N SER A 143 -9.15 -0.08 -5.94
CA SER A 143 -8.69 0.22 -7.30
C SER A 143 -8.66 -1.03 -8.17
N ILE A 144 -8.10 -2.14 -7.66
CA ILE A 144 -8.05 -3.42 -8.39
C ILE A 144 -9.48 -3.92 -8.70
N GLY A 145 -10.37 -3.92 -7.71
CA GLY A 145 -11.76 -4.36 -7.89
C GLY A 145 -12.53 -3.51 -8.91
N LEU A 146 -12.38 -2.18 -8.83
CA LEU A 146 -13.03 -1.25 -9.76
C LEU A 146 -12.47 -1.38 -11.18
N ILE A 147 -11.15 -1.40 -11.34
CA ILE A 147 -10.48 -1.57 -12.64
C ILE A 147 -10.88 -2.90 -13.26
N GLY A 148 -10.84 -4.00 -12.48
CA GLY A 148 -11.28 -5.32 -12.93
C GLY A 148 -12.71 -5.26 -13.48
N ARG A 149 -13.62 -4.60 -12.77
CA ARG A 149 -15.02 -4.47 -13.22
C ARG A 149 -15.20 -3.60 -14.46
N ILE A 150 -14.37 -2.57 -14.65
CA ILE A 150 -14.41 -1.69 -15.81
C ILE A 150 -14.00 -2.44 -17.09
N PHE A 151 -12.94 -3.24 -16.99
CA PHE A 151 -12.35 -3.96 -18.13
C PHE A 151 -12.91 -5.38 -18.34
N ASP A 152 -13.77 -5.86 -17.44
CA ASP A 152 -14.47 -7.15 -17.56
C ASP A 152 -15.46 -7.13 -18.74
N SER A 153 -14.96 -7.52 -19.92
CA SER A 153 -15.69 -7.53 -21.19
C SER A 153 -16.77 -8.61 -21.24
N GLU A 154 -16.60 -9.70 -20.50
CA GLU A 154 -17.39 -10.93 -20.59
C GLU A 154 -18.51 -11.00 -19.56
N ASN A 155 -18.26 -10.55 -18.31
CA ASN A 155 -19.18 -10.78 -17.19
C ASN A 155 -19.81 -9.50 -16.61
N ALA A 156 -19.32 -8.31 -16.99
CA ALA A 156 -19.87 -7.05 -16.50
C ALA A 156 -20.89 -6.44 -17.46
N THR A 157 -22.09 -6.16 -16.95
CA THR A 157 -23.10 -5.37 -17.66
C THR A 157 -22.64 -3.91 -17.83
N PHE A 158 -23.19 -3.21 -18.83
CA PHE A 158 -22.91 -1.78 -19.04
C PHE A 158 -23.14 -0.94 -17.77
N SER A 159 -24.22 -1.20 -17.03
CA SER A 159 -24.52 -0.49 -15.78
C SER A 159 -23.44 -0.71 -14.72
N GLN A 160 -22.89 -1.92 -14.61
CA GLN A 160 -21.85 -2.23 -13.64
C GLN A 160 -20.51 -1.57 -14.01
N ARG A 161 -20.18 -1.50 -15.31
CA ARG A 161 -19.00 -0.76 -15.79
C ARG A 161 -19.14 0.74 -15.51
N MET A 162 -20.31 1.31 -15.79
CA MET A 162 -20.59 2.72 -15.52
C MET A 162 -20.51 3.04 -14.03
N PHE A 163 -21.06 2.16 -13.18
CA PHE A 163 -20.95 2.29 -11.74
C PHE A 163 -19.48 2.24 -11.29
N ALA A 164 -18.71 1.28 -11.79
CA ALA A 164 -17.29 1.17 -11.46
C ALA A 164 -16.49 2.39 -11.90
N LEU A 165 -16.74 2.94 -13.10
CA LEU A 165 -16.14 4.19 -13.58
C LEU A 165 -16.46 5.37 -12.66
N LEU A 166 -17.72 5.51 -12.24
CA LEU A 166 -18.15 6.59 -11.35
C LEU A 166 -17.46 6.49 -9.98
N PHE A 167 -17.43 5.29 -9.38
CA PHE A 167 -16.75 5.07 -8.10
C PHE A 167 -15.24 5.24 -8.20
N PHE A 168 -14.64 4.84 -9.32
CA PHE A 168 -13.22 5.08 -9.56
C PHE A 168 -12.92 6.58 -9.68
N GLY A 169 -13.79 7.35 -10.35
CA GLY A 169 -13.70 8.80 -10.38
C GLY A 169 -13.78 9.44 -8.98
N ILE A 170 -14.71 8.97 -8.12
CA ILE A 170 -14.80 9.42 -6.72
C ILE A 170 -13.52 9.07 -5.96
N LEU A 171 -12.97 7.86 -6.15
CA LEU A 171 -11.73 7.44 -5.50
C LEU A 171 -10.56 8.34 -5.90
N LEU A 172 -10.41 8.65 -7.20
CA LEU A 172 -9.39 9.57 -7.69
C LEU A 172 -9.57 10.99 -7.14
N PHE A 173 -10.81 11.47 -7.05
CA PHE A 173 -11.11 12.76 -6.42
C PHE A 173 -10.68 12.78 -4.94
N VAL A 174 -11.01 11.72 -4.19
CA VAL A 174 -10.61 11.59 -2.78
C VAL A 174 -9.09 11.56 -2.64
N ILE A 175 -8.39 10.77 -3.46
CA ILE A 175 -6.92 10.73 -3.49
C ILE A 175 -6.35 12.13 -3.78
N GLY A 176 -6.94 12.86 -4.74
CA GLY A 176 -6.58 14.24 -5.02
C GLY A 176 -6.71 15.16 -3.80
N LYS A 177 -7.74 14.98 -2.97
CA LYS A 177 -7.90 15.73 -1.71
C LYS A 177 -6.89 15.34 -0.62
N LEU A 178 -6.33 14.13 -0.69
CA LEU A 178 -5.27 13.71 0.21
C LEU A 178 -3.91 14.31 -0.20
N ILE A 179 -3.71 14.68 -1.47
CA ILE A 179 -2.53 15.45 -1.90
C ILE A 179 -2.78 16.91 -1.55
N ASN A 180 -2.35 17.31 -0.34
CA ASN A 180 -2.71 18.60 0.25
C ASN A 180 -1.50 19.39 0.77
N GLY A 181 -0.28 19.05 0.33
CA GLY A 181 0.94 19.69 0.82
C GLY A 181 1.00 21.21 0.59
N ILE A 182 0.45 21.68 -0.53
CA ILE A 182 0.42 23.11 -0.88
C ILE A 182 -0.57 23.84 0.04
N GLU A 183 -1.80 23.34 0.12
CA GLU A 183 -2.91 23.91 0.88
C GLU A 183 -2.58 24.02 2.37
N VAL A 184 -1.89 23.02 2.93
CA VAL A 184 -1.44 23.05 4.32
C VAL A 184 -0.37 24.13 4.54
N ARG A 185 0.58 24.29 3.60
CA ARG A 185 1.60 25.36 3.69
C ARG A 185 0.99 26.75 3.58
N GLU A 186 0.09 26.95 2.63
CA GLU A 186 -0.64 28.21 2.45
C GLU A 186 -1.40 28.58 3.73
N ARG A 187 -2.13 27.64 4.30
CA ARG A 187 -2.85 27.88 5.55
C ARG A 187 -1.92 28.21 6.72
N ARG A 188 -0.80 27.51 6.86
CA ARG A 188 0.20 27.79 7.92
C ARG A 188 0.77 29.20 7.76
N ALA A 189 1.03 29.64 6.52
CA ALA A 189 1.51 30.99 6.24
C ALA A 189 0.47 32.05 6.63
N ILE A 190 -0.81 31.84 6.30
CA ILE A 190 -1.90 32.75 6.70
C ILE A 190 -2.04 32.81 8.22
N ALA A 191 -1.91 31.69 8.93
CA ALA A 191 -2.03 31.65 10.39
C ALA A 191 -0.83 32.28 11.13
N SER A 192 0.31 32.45 10.45
CA SER A 192 1.51 33.08 10.99
C SER A 192 1.67 34.56 10.62
N ALA A 193 0.80 35.08 9.76
CA ALA A 193 0.73 36.48 9.35
C ALA A 193 -0.22 37.25 10.28
#